data_AF-B9XI28-F1
#
_entry.id   AF-B9XI28-F1
#
_cell.length_a   1.000
_cell.length_b   1.000
_cell.length_c   1.000
_cell.angle_alpha   90.00
_cell.angle_beta   90.00
_cell.angle_gamma   90.00
#
_symmetry.space_group_name_H-M   'P 1'
#
loop_
_entity.id
_entity.type
_entity.pdbx_description
1 polymer ?
#
loop_
_entity_poly.entity_id
_entity_poly.type
_entity_poly.pdbx_seq_one_letter_code
_entity_poly.pdbx_strand_id
1 'polypeptide(L)'
;MHPDSRPLNEAQQKKLCDLLHHALVDIRMLAGSGHGEQASDLADAFHNLPHEIWCDYFSISFFREAFLVPYYRKWPDRRPRDYIALLEDVERLR
;
A
#
# COMPACT_ATOMS: atom_id res chain seq x y z
N MET A 1 10.08 12.03 10.58
CA MET A 1 9.47 10.82 11.19
C MET A 1 8.04 11.17 11.55
N HIS A 2 7.04 10.39 11.13
CA HIS A 2 5.64 10.69 11.43
C HIS A 2 5.34 10.41 12.91
N PRO A 3 4.48 11.18 13.60
CA PRO A 3 4.31 11.09 15.06
C PRO A 3 3.92 9.71 15.63
N ASP A 4 3.28 8.85 14.83
CA ASP A 4 2.86 7.50 15.22
C ASP A 4 3.76 6.38 14.64
N SER A 5 4.94 6.75 14.09
CA SER A 5 5.87 5.77 13.54
C SER A 5 6.37 4.83 14.63
N ARG A 6 6.33 3.53 14.35
CA ARG A 6 6.76 2.48 15.28
C ARG A 6 7.26 1.24 14.53
N PRO A 7 8.01 0.34 15.18
CA PRO A 7 8.27 -0.98 14.64
C PRO A 7 6.97 -1.76 14.42
N LEU A 8 6.92 -2.52 13.34
CA LEU A 8 5.84 -3.44 13.04
C LEU A 8 6.07 -4.78 13.75
N ASN A 9 4.99 -5.45 14.17
CA ASN A 9 5.09 -6.85 14.60
C ASN A 9 5.09 -7.80 13.39
N GLU A 10 5.45 -9.07 13.61
CA GLU A 10 5.57 -10.06 12.54
C GLU A 10 4.26 -10.25 11.75
N ALA A 11 3.10 -10.21 12.43
CA ALA A 11 1.80 -10.34 11.77
C ALA A 11 1.51 -9.16 10.84
N GLN A 12 1.84 -7.94 11.27
CA GLN A 12 1.73 -6.73 10.46
C GLN A 12 2.68 -6.77 9.26
N GLN A 13 3.94 -7.16 9.47
CA GLN A 13 4.93 -7.31 8.38
C GLN A 13 4.44 -8.30 7.32
N LYS A 14 3.99 -9.48 7.74
CA LYS A 14 3.45 -10.50 6.83
C LYS A 14 2.25 -9.98 6.04
N LYS A 15 1.32 -9.30 6.70
CA LYS A 15 0.13 -8.76 6.03
C LYS A 15 0.46 -7.61 5.06
N LEU A 16 1.48 -6.81 5.35
CA LEU A 16 2.00 -5.80 4.42
C LEU A 16 2.73 -6.44 3.22
N CYS A 17 3.41 -7.57 3.41
CA CYS A 17 3.92 -8.36 2.28
C CYS A 17 2.79 -8.90 1.39
N ASP A 18 1.68 -9.36 1.98
CA ASP A 18 0.50 -9.78 1.20
C ASP A 18 -0.09 -8.59 0.42
N LEU A 19 -0.16 -7.40 1.05
CA LEU A 19 -0.60 -6.15 0.43
C LEU A 19 0.28 -5.78 -0.77
N LEU A 20 1.60 -5.85 -0.62
CA LEU A 20 2.58 -5.62 -1.69
C LEU A 20 2.40 -6.63 -2.82
N HIS A 21 2.24 -7.91 -2.50
CA HIS A 21 1.98 -8.95 -3.51
C HIS A 21 0.75 -8.61 -4.34
N HIS A 22 -0.35 -8.20 -3.71
CA HIS A 22 -1.56 -7.78 -4.40
C HIS A 22 -1.34 -6.55 -5.29
N ALA A 23 -0.60 -5.54 -4.80
CA ALA A 23 -0.23 -4.37 -5.60
C ALA A 23 0.52 -4.76 -6.87
N LEU A 24 1.52 -5.65 -6.77
CA LEU A 24 2.29 -6.12 -7.93
C LEU A 24 1.43 -6.86 -8.95
N VAL A 25 0.47 -7.69 -8.51
CA VAL A 25 -0.49 -8.36 -9.39
C VAL A 25 -1.35 -7.33 -10.12
N ASP A 26 -1.85 -6.32 -9.41
CA ASP A 26 -2.76 -5.33 -9.99
C ASP A 26 -2.04 -4.37 -10.94
N ILE A 27 -0.80 -3.97 -10.62
CA ILE A 27 0.07 -3.21 -11.53
C ILE A 27 0.20 -3.96 -12.87
N ARG A 28 0.48 -5.27 -12.84
CA ARG A 28 0.58 -6.08 -14.06
C ARG A 28 -0.74 -6.13 -14.83
N MET A 29 -1.86 -6.31 -14.14
CA MET A 29 -3.18 -6.39 -14.78
C MET A 29 -3.59 -5.05 -15.41
N LEU A 30 -3.38 -3.94 -14.71
CA LEU A 30 -3.64 -2.59 -15.19
C LEU A 30 -2.81 -2.29 -16.44
N ALA A 31 -1.50 -2.53 -16.39
CA ALA A 31 -0.60 -2.33 -17.52
C ALA A 31 -1.03 -3.18 -18.74
N GLY A 32 -1.35 -4.45 -18.53
CA GLY A 32 -1.81 -5.35 -19.61
C GLY A 32 -3.18 -4.97 -20.19
N SER A 33 -3.99 -4.22 -19.45
CA SER A 33 -5.34 -3.79 -19.87
C SER A 33 -5.35 -2.36 -20.42
N GLY A 34 -4.19 -1.76 -20.71
CA GLY A 34 -4.07 -0.41 -21.26
C GLY A 34 -4.19 0.73 -20.23
N HIS A 35 -4.20 0.42 -18.93
CA HIS A 35 -4.29 1.40 -17.84
C HIS A 35 -2.88 1.74 -17.30
N GLY A 36 -1.95 2.08 -18.21
CA GLY A 36 -0.53 2.25 -17.88
C GLY A 36 -0.25 3.36 -16.86
N GLU A 37 -0.96 4.49 -16.96
CA GLU A 37 -0.81 5.60 -16.00
C GLU A 37 -1.23 5.17 -14.58
N GLN A 38 -2.39 4.53 -14.46
CA GLN A 38 -2.87 4.01 -13.18
C GLN A 38 -1.93 2.94 -12.60
N ALA A 39 -1.36 2.09 -13.45
CA ALA A 39 -0.35 1.10 -13.03
C ALA A 39 0.91 1.80 -12.48
N SER A 40 1.36 2.87 -13.12
CA SER A 40 2.50 3.67 -12.65
C SER A 40 2.20 4.33 -11.31
N ASP A 41 1.04 4.97 -11.16
CA ASP A 41 0.67 5.61 -9.89
C ASP A 41 0.53 4.59 -8.74
N LEU A 42 0.03 3.38 -9.03
CA LEU A 42 -0.05 2.31 -8.04
C LEU A 42 1.35 1.79 -7.67
N ALA A 43 2.27 1.69 -8.63
CA ALA A 43 3.66 1.34 -8.36
C ALA A 43 4.32 2.41 -7.47
N ASP A 44 4.11 3.69 -7.77
CA ASP A 44 4.62 4.81 -6.97
C ASP A 44 4.06 4.79 -5.55
N ALA A 45 2.80 4.38 -5.34
CA ALA A 45 2.25 4.25 -3.99
C ALA A 45 2.91 3.13 -3.16
N PHE A 46 3.48 2.10 -3.80
CA PHE A 46 3.98 0.89 -3.12
C PHE A 46 5.50 0.69 -3.16
N HIS A 47 6.24 1.44 -3.99
CA HIS A 47 7.64 1.14 -4.30
C HIS A 47 8.58 1.09 -3.09
N ASN A 48 8.31 1.88 -2.04
CA ASN A 48 9.15 1.91 -0.83
C ASN A 48 8.74 0.86 0.22
N LEU A 49 7.53 0.32 0.13
CA LEU A 49 6.99 -0.63 1.11
C LEU A 49 7.92 -1.85 1.36
N PRO A 50 8.57 -2.47 0.35
CA PRO A 50 9.50 -3.58 0.59
C PRO A 50 10.66 -3.24 1.54
N HIS A 51 11.13 -1.99 1.52
CA HIS A 51 12.19 -1.51 2.40
C HIS A 51 11.62 -1.10 3.77
N GLU A 52 10.53 -0.33 3.76
CA GLU A 52 9.95 0.27 4.96
C GLU A 52 9.35 -0.75 5.95
N ILE A 53 8.89 -1.92 5.49
CA ILE A 53 8.35 -3.00 6.35
C ILE A 53 9.34 -3.44 7.43
N TRP A 54 10.65 -3.33 7.16
CA TRP A 54 11.71 -3.80 8.05
C TRP A 54 12.36 -2.68 8.86
N CYS A 55 11.89 -1.43 8.71
CA CYS A 55 12.39 -0.31 9.48
C CYS A 55 11.72 -0.23 10.86
N ASP A 56 12.46 0.27 11.85
CA ASP A 56 11.94 0.52 13.21
C ASP A 56 10.99 1.72 13.30
N TYR A 57 10.66 2.34 12.16
CA TYR A 57 9.88 3.56 12.07
C TYR A 57 8.88 3.49 10.90
N PHE A 58 7.88 2.60 11.00
CA PHE A 58 6.79 2.56 10.04
C PHE A 58 5.53 3.24 10.60
N SER A 59 4.86 4.04 9.78
CA SER A 59 3.56 4.62 10.12
C SER A 59 2.51 4.17 9.10
N ILE A 60 1.57 3.34 9.57
CA ILE A 60 0.44 2.88 8.76
C ILE A 60 -0.44 4.08 8.34
N SER A 61 -0.67 5.03 9.25
CA SER A 61 -1.49 6.21 8.95
C SER A 61 -0.83 7.10 7.90
N PHE A 62 0.49 7.32 8.00
CA PHE A 62 1.24 8.05 6.99
C PHE A 62 1.21 7.32 5.65
N PHE A 63 1.42 6.01 5.62
CA PHE A 63 1.35 5.24 4.39
C PHE A 63 -0.02 5.38 3.70
N ARG A 64 -1.10 5.32 4.48
CA ARG A 64 -2.48 5.55 4.00
C ARG A 64 -2.66 6.94 3.41
N GLU A 65 -2.34 7.98 4.18
CA GLU A 65 -2.66 9.37 3.84
C GLU A 65 -1.74 9.93 2.75
N ALA A 66 -0.46 9.56 2.73
CA ALA A 66 0.52 10.08 1.79
C ALA A 66 0.50 9.37 0.44
N PHE A 67 0.13 8.09 0.39
CA PHE A 67 0.27 7.28 -0.83
C PHE A 67 -1.08 6.71 -1.32
N LEU A 68 -1.86 6.06 -0.45
CA LEU A 68 -3.11 5.41 -0.89
C LEU A 68 -4.24 6.41 -1.13
N VAL A 69 -4.43 7.40 -0.26
CA VAL A 69 -5.49 8.41 -0.40
C VAL A 69 -5.33 9.22 -1.70
N PRO A 70 -4.13 9.73 -2.06
CA PRO A 70 -3.93 10.40 -3.34
C PRO A 70 -4.20 9.49 -4.55
N TYR A 71 -3.74 8.24 -4.51
CA TYR A 71 -4.03 7.25 -5.54
C TYR A 71 -5.56 7.07 -5.73
N TYR A 72 -6.29 6.95 -4.63
CA TYR A 72 -7.75 6.76 -4.65
C TYR A 72 -8.49 8.00 -5.16
N ARG A 73 -8.01 9.19 -4.81
CA ARG A 73 -8.59 10.46 -5.29
C ARG A 73 -8.43 10.60 -6.80
N LYS A 74 -7.28 10.20 -7.35
CA LYS A 74 -7.01 10.23 -8.80
C LYS A 74 -7.80 9.15 -9.54
N TRP A 75 -7.95 7.98 -8.94
CA TRP A 75 -8.61 6.81 -9.54
C TRP A 75 -9.84 6.35 -8.72
N PRO A 76 -10.97 7.08 -8.76
CA PRO A 76 -12.16 6.73 -7.99
C PRO A 76 -12.76 5.38 -8.40
N ASP A 77 -12.75 5.07 -9.70
CA ASP A 77 -13.20 3.79 -10.28
C ASP A 77 -12.10 2.73 -10.32
N ARG A 78 -11.07 2.85 -9.45
CA ARG A 78 -9.99 1.88 -9.36
C ARG A 78 -10.53 0.46 -9.24
N ARG A 79 -9.94 -0.43 -10.01
CA ARG A 79 -10.10 -1.87 -9.89
C ARG A 79 -8.71 -2.47 -9.66
N PRO A 80 -8.59 -3.63 -9.03
CA PRO A 80 -9.65 -4.50 -8.48
C PRO A 80 -9.78 -4.49 -6.94
N ARG A 81 -8.84 -3.93 -6.18
CA ARG A 81 -8.80 -4.09 -4.70
C ARG A 81 -8.94 -2.80 -3.93
N ASP A 82 -9.46 -2.94 -2.71
CA ASP A 82 -9.46 -1.88 -1.71
C ASP A 82 -8.27 -2.01 -0.74
N TYR A 83 -7.12 -1.45 -1.14
CA TYR A 83 -5.92 -1.33 -0.33
C TYR A 83 -6.10 -0.58 0.99
N ILE A 84 -7.01 0.40 1.07
CA ILE A 84 -7.29 1.09 2.34
C ILE A 84 -7.94 0.13 3.33
N ALA A 85 -8.96 -0.61 2.89
CA ALA A 85 -9.61 -1.61 3.75
C ALA A 85 -8.63 -2.72 4.19
N LEU A 86 -7.78 -3.19 3.27
CA LEU A 86 -6.74 -4.18 3.60
C LEU A 86 -5.68 -3.62 4.58
N LEU A 87 -5.38 -2.33 4.51
CA LEU A 87 -4.46 -1.68 5.43
C LEU A 87 -5.07 -1.49 6.82
N GLU A 88 -6.38 -1.23 6.91
CA GLU A 88 -7.11 -1.20 8.20
C GLU A 88 -7.03 -2.55 8.91
N ASP A 89 -7.03 -3.68 8.19
CA ASP A 89 -6.79 -4.99 8.78
C ASP A 89 -5.37 -5.09 9.40
N VAL A 90 -4.36 -4.53 8.74
CA VAL A 90 -2.98 -4.47 9.27
C VAL A 90 -2.93 -3.69 10.58
N GLU A 91 -3.66 -2.58 10.66
CA GLU A 91 -3.67 -1.72 11.85
C GLU A 91 -4.29 -2.41 13.07
N ARG A 92 -5.24 -3.33 12.85
CA ARG A 92 -5.94 -4.08 13.91
C ARG A 92 -5.12 -5.24 14.50
N LEU A 93 -4.03 -5.66 13.86
CA LEU A 93 -3.17 -6.76 14.30
C LEU A 93 -2.24 -6.39 15.48
N ARG A 94 -2.67 -5.53 16.39
CA ARG A 94 -1.85 -5.08 17.54
C ARG A 94 -1.60 -6.19 18.56
#